data_AF-A0A1Z9QXS3-F1
#
_entry.id   AF-A0A1Z9QXS3-F1
#
_cell.length_a   1.000
_cell.length_b   1.000
_cell.length_c   1.000
_cell.angle_alpha   90.00
_cell.angle_beta   90.00
_cell.angle_gamma   90.00
#
_symmetry.space_group_name_H-M   'P 1'
#
loop_
_entity.id
_entity.type
_entity.pdbx_description
1 polymer ?
#
loop_
_entity_poly.entity_id
_entity_poly.type
_entity_poly.pdbx_seq_one_letter_code
_entity_poly.pdbx_strand_id
1 'polypeptide(L)'
;MTPLGQQKLNSNKQEFINSIDSLFLKLELAYHYQFYKVFGTDERLNEGKKLWAISLKNYSPATIIEAVESVVGSQSYLPTLTDIIKSCTDIVDQDGYPSSEEAYIEARKSFAPRNKYPWSHPIVYFAGKKIGWSLLEEKNTKELFFAYKKTYLKLKELSLNGSKFEIEIEDLDKDSTPLNKKLFESLRKKHKI
;
A
#
# COMPACT_ATOMS: atom_id res chain seq x y z
N MET A 1 -29.22 -13.03 0.13
CA MET A 1 -28.08 -13.08 -0.81
C MET A 1 -27.68 -11.64 -1.11
N THR A 2 -26.64 -11.12 -0.47
CA THR A 2 -26.36 -9.67 -0.37
C THR A 2 -25.35 -9.21 -1.44
N PRO A 3 -25.67 -8.22 -2.29
CA PRO A 3 -24.78 -7.68 -3.31
C PRO A 3 -23.94 -6.50 -2.78
N LEU A 4 -23.27 -6.64 -1.63
CA LEU A 4 -22.46 -5.55 -1.06
C LEU A 4 -21.16 -5.27 -1.83
N GLY A 5 -20.67 -6.22 -2.63
CA GLY A 5 -19.39 -6.10 -3.33
C GLY A 5 -19.36 -5.10 -4.49
N GLN A 6 -20.48 -4.90 -5.20
CA GLN A 6 -20.53 -4.03 -6.39
C GLN A 6 -20.71 -2.54 -6.02
N GLN A 7 -21.44 -2.23 -4.95
CA GLN A 7 -21.64 -0.84 -4.52
C GLN A 7 -20.35 -0.17 -4.03
N LYS A 8 -19.50 -0.90 -3.29
CA LYS A 8 -18.27 -0.34 -2.71
C LYS A 8 -17.21 0.00 -3.77
N LEU A 9 -17.10 -0.80 -4.84
CA LEU A 9 -16.18 -0.55 -5.96
C LEU A 9 -16.58 0.71 -6.76
N ASN A 10 -17.88 0.93 -6.95
CA ASN A 10 -18.38 2.12 -7.62
C ASN A 10 -18.20 3.39 -6.77
N SER A 11 -18.35 3.29 -5.44
CA SER A 11 -18.07 4.40 -4.51
C SER A 11 -16.62 4.88 -4.62
N ASN A 12 -15.64 3.98 -4.51
CA ASN A 12 -14.22 4.34 -4.59
C ASN A 12 -13.85 5.00 -5.93
N LYS A 13 -14.44 4.52 -7.04
CA LYS A 13 -14.20 5.13 -8.35
C LYS A 13 -14.78 6.54 -8.42
N GLN A 14 -15.98 6.74 -7.89
CA GLN A 14 -16.62 8.06 -7.86
C GLN A 14 -15.85 9.02 -6.96
N GLU A 15 -15.40 8.59 -5.79
CA GLU A 15 -14.57 9.38 -4.88
C GLU A 15 -13.26 9.81 -5.53
N PHE A 16 -12.61 8.90 -6.28
CA PHE A 16 -11.42 9.23 -7.04
C PHE A 16 -11.71 10.29 -8.12
N ILE A 17 -12.76 10.13 -8.93
CA ILE A 17 -13.15 11.11 -9.95
C ILE A 17 -13.43 12.47 -9.30
N ASN A 18 -14.21 12.49 -8.22
CA ASN A 18 -14.52 13.69 -7.46
C ASN A 18 -13.26 14.38 -6.92
N SER A 19 -12.24 13.62 -6.52
CA SER A 19 -10.97 14.18 -6.06
C SER A 19 -10.18 14.85 -7.19
N ILE A 20 -10.19 14.29 -8.39
CA ILE A 20 -9.59 14.91 -9.58
C ILE A 20 -10.35 16.18 -9.96
N ASP A 21 -11.69 16.14 -9.97
CA ASP A 21 -12.50 17.32 -10.25
C ASP A 21 -12.26 18.44 -9.23
N SER A 22 -12.19 18.08 -7.95
CA SER A 22 -11.89 19.03 -6.85
C SER A 22 -10.49 19.62 -6.96
N LEU A 23 -9.51 18.82 -7.38
CA LEU A 23 -8.16 19.29 -7.67
C LEU A 23 -8.18 20.35 -8.78
N PHE A 24 -8.83 20.07 -9.91
CA PHE A 24 -8.91 21.03 -11.02
C PHE A 24 -9.66 22.30 -10.64
N LEU A 25 -10.75 22.17 -9.87
CA LEU A 25 -11.49 23.31 -9.33
C LEU A 25 -10.61 24.19 -8.44
N LYS A 26 -9.80 23.60 -7.54
CA LYS A 26 -8.86 24.36 -6.71
C LYS A 26 -7.82 25.09 -7.56
N LEU A 27 -7.26 24.43 -8.58
CA LEU A 27 -6.30 25.05 -9.50
C LEU A 27 -6.93 26.21 -10.29
N GLU A 28 -8.17 26.05 -10.74
CA GLU A 28 -8.92 27.09 -11.45
C GLU A 28 -9.15 28.33 -10.57
N LEU A 29 -9.54 28.13 -9.31
CA LEU A 29 -9.80 29.22 -8.38
C LEU A 29 -8.51 29.91 -7.92
N ALA A 30 -7.44 29.16 -7.68
CA ALA A 30 -6.17 29.70 -7.20
C ALA A 30 -5.36 30.40 -8.30
N TYR A 31 -5.41 29.88 -9.54
CA TYR A 31 -4.54 30.30 -10.63
C TYR A 31 -5.31 30.74 -11.88
N HIS A 32 -6.49 31.34 -11.71
CA HIS A 32 -7.47 31.64 -12.76
C HIS A 32 -6.88 31.99 -14.13
N TYR A 33 -6.08 33.05 -14.24
CA TYR A 33 -5.52 33.47 -15.53
C TYR A 33 -4.60 32.42 -16.18
N GLN A 34 -3.74 31.78 -15.41
CA GLN A 34 -2.82 30.74 -15.92
C GLN A 34 -3.59 29.46 -16.26
N PHE A 35 -4.58 29.12 -15.45
CA PHE A 35 -5.44 27.97 -15.66
C PHE A 35 -6.16 28.07 -17.00
N TYR A 36 -6.83 29.19 -17.30
CA TYR A 36 -7.54 29.38 -18.56
C TYR A 36 -6.62 29.48 -19.79
N LYS A 37 -5.35 29.88 -19.62
CA LYS A 37 -4.37 29.78 -20.71
C LYS A 37 -4.08 28.33 -21.11
N VAL A 38 -4.07 27.41 -20.16
CA VAL A 38 -3.74 26.00 -20.39
C VAL A 38 -4.99 25.19 -20.71
N PHE A 39 -6.05 25.34 -19.90
CA PHE A 39 -7.27 24.52 -19.89
C PHE A 39 -8.53 25.28 -20.30
N GLY A 40 -8.42 26.43 -20.98
CA GLY A 40 -9.57 27.32 -21.27
C GLY A 40 -10.62 26.79 -22.24
N THR A 41 -10.52 25.55 -22.72
CA THR A 41 -11.57 24.89 -23.50
C THR A 41 -11.98 23.59 -22.82
N ASP A 42 -13.25 23.22 -22.93
CA ASP A 42 -13.77 21.98 -22.34
C ASP A 42 -13.00 20.74 -22.81
N GLU A 43 -12.57 20.73 -24.08
CA GLU A 43 -11.75 19.66 -24.63
C GLU A 43 -10.39 19.55 -23.92
N ARG A 44 -9.68 20.66 -23.75
CA ARG A 44 -8.39 20.68 -23.04
C ARG A 44 -8.53 20.36 -21.57
N LEU A 45 -9.58 20.85 -20.92
CA LEU A 45 -9.86 20.54 -19.53
C LEU A 45 -10.11 19.04 -19.35
N ASN A 46 -10.92 18.43 -20.21
CA ASN A 46 -11.22 17.01 -20.17
C ASN A 46 -9.99 16.14 -20.44
N GLU A 47 -9.17 16.47 -21.43
CA GLU A 47 -7.91 15.75 -21.68
C GLU A 47 -6.91 15.93 -20.54
N GLY A 48 -6.83 17.14 -19.97
CA GLY A 48 -6.03 17.41 -18.77
C GLY A 48 -6.43 16.54 -17.58
N LYS A 49 -7.73 16.50 -17.26
CA LYS A 49 -8.27 15.66 -16.19
C LYS A 49 -7.96 14.17 -16.41
N LYS A 50 -8.15 13.66 -17.64
CA LYS A 50 -7.81 12.26 -17.98
C LYS A 50 -6.34 11.97 -17.75
N LEU A 51 -5.45 12.83 -18.25
CA LEU A 51 -4.01 12.66 -18.10
C LEU A 51 -3.60 12.61 -16.62
N TRP A 52 -4.10 13.55 -15.83
CA TRP A 52 -3.76 13.66 -14.41
C TRP A 52 -4.36 12.49 -13.61
N ALA A 53 -5.60 12.07 -13.93
CA ALA A 53 -6.22 10.90 -13.33
C ALA A 53 -5.41 9.61 -13.57
N ILE A 54 -4.88 9.42 -14.79
CA ILE A 54 -4.04 8.25 -15.10
C ILE A 54 -2.75 8.25 -14.26
N SER A 55 -2.12 9.42 -14.11
CA SER A 55 -0.87 9.58 -13.36
C SER A 55 -1.07 9.47 -11.84
N LEU A 56 -2.22 9.91 -11.33
CA LEU A 56 -2.52 9.94 -9.89
C LEU A 56 -3.28 8.71 -9.38
N LYS A 57 -3.63 7.75 -10.24
CA LYS A 57 -4.43 6.54 -9.89
C LYS A 57 -3.88 5.68 -8.74
N ASN A 58 -2.61 5.85 -8.39
CA ASN A 58 -1.95 5.09 -7.32
C ASN A 58 -2.05 5.78 -5.95
N TYR A 59 -2.54 7.02 -5.90
CA TYR A 59 -2.72 7.78 -4.66
C TYR A 59 -4.18 7.72 -4.21
N SER A 60 -4.38 7.84 -2.90
CA SER A 60 -5.73 7.90 -2.35
C SER A 60 -6.39 9.24 -2.69
N PRO A 61 -7.74 9.31 -2.80
CA PRO A 61 -8.46 10.57 -2.98
C PRO A 61 -8.08 11.62 -1.92
N ALA A 62 -7.94 11.21 -0.65
CA ALA A 62 -7.55 12.10 0.45
C ALA A 62 -6.15 12.69 0.23
N THR A 63 -5.17 11.86 -0.14
CA THR A 63 -3.80 12.30 -0.46
C THR A 63 -3.79 13.31 -1.60
N ILE A 64 -4.59 13.10 -2.65
CA ILE A 64 -4.66 14.02 -3.80
C ILE A 64 -5.19 15.40 -3.37
N ILE A 65 -6.22 15.43 -2.52
CA ILE A 65 -6.80 16.67 -2.00
C ILE A 65 -5.79 17.41 -1.11
N GLU A 66 -5.14 16.71 -0.19
CA GLU A 66 -4.13 17.30 0.69
C GLU A 66 -2.92 17.82 -0.11
N ALA A 67 -2.49 17.09 -1.14
CA ALA A 67 -1.39 17.49 -2.00
C ALA A 67 -1.70 18.79 -2.76
N VAL A 68 -2.89 18.93 -3.35
CA VAL A 68 -3.25 20.16 -4.05
C VAL A 68 -3.38 21.34 -3.07
N GLU A 69 -3.84 21.12 -1.83
CA GLU A 69 -3.90 22.16 -0.81
C GLU A 69 -2.51 22.66 -0.40
N SER A 70 -1.58 21.73 -0.15
CA SER A 70 -0.19 22.02 0.16
C SER A 70 0.50 22.80 -0.97
N VAL A 71 0.31 22.36 -2.21
CA VAL A 71 0.92 22.99 -3.40
C VAL A 71 0.32 24.38 -3.66
N VAL A 72 -1.01 24.52 -3.58
CA VAL A 72 -1.67 25.83 -3.74
C VAL A 72 -1.23 26.82 -2.67
N GLY A 73 -1.03 26.36 -1.43
CA GLY A 73 -0.56 27.20 -0.33
C GLY A 73 0.90 27.63 -0.43
N SER A 74 1.71 26.94 -1.25
CA SER A 74 3.16 27.18 -1.34
C SER A 74 3.64 27.76 -2.67
N GLN A 75 2.92 27.53 -3.77
CA GLN A 75 3.36 27.95 -5.10
C GLN A 75 2.61 29.19 -5.61
N SER A 76 3.37 30.19 -6.10
CA SER A 76 2.81 31.41 -6.69
C SER A 76 2.28 31.25 -8.13
N TYR A 77 2.59 30.14 -8.78
CA TYR A 77 2.23 29.85 -10.17
C TYR A 77 1.48 28.54 -10.26
N LEU A 78 0.76 28.33 -11.36
CA LEU A 78 0.03 27.11 -11.64
C LEU A 78 1.01 25.93 -11.60
N PRO A 79 0.82 24.96 -10.69
CA PRO A 79 1.71 23.83 -10.54
C PRO A 79 1.65 22.91 -11.75
N THR A 80 2.73 22.19 -11.98
CA THR A 80 2.78 21.09 -12.94
C THR A 80 2.23 19.81 -12.32
N LEU A 81 1.93 18.82 -13.16
CA LEU A 81 1.58 17.48 -12.69
C LEU A 81 2.68 16.87 -11.80
N THR A 82 3.95 17.16 -12.10
CA THR A 82 5.09 16.67 -11.33
C THR A 82 5.12 17.26 -9.92
N ASP A 83 4.73 18.52 -9.76
CA ASP A 83 4.65 19.17 -8.45
C ASP A 83 3.61 18.49 -7.56
N ILE A 84 2.43 18.18 -8.12
CA ILE A 84 1.39 17.43 -7.41
C ILE A 84 1.86 16.02 -7.06
N ILE A 85 2.49 15.31 -8.02
CA ILE A 85 3.02 13.96 -7.76
C ILE A 85 4.02 13.98 -6.61
N LYS A 86 4.93 14.96 -6.59
CA LYS A 86 5.91 15.12 -5.52
C LYS A 86 5.23 15.41 -4.18
N SER A 87 4.25 16.30 -4.15
CA SER A 87 3.52 16.56 -2.90
C SER A 87 2.75 15.33 -2.43
N CYS A 88 2.19 14.53 -3.34
CA CYS A 88 1.56 13.25 -2.99
C CYS A 88 2.56 12.26 -2.40
N THR A 89 3.77 12.13 -2.97
CA THR A 89 4.81 11.25 -2.42
C THR A 89 5.25 11.72 -1.06
N ASP A 90 5.48 13.02 -0.89
CA ASP A 90 5.92 13.60 0.38
C ASP A 90 4.89 13.33 1.48
N ILE A 91 3.59 13.46 1.20
CA ILE A 91 2.51 13.13 2.16
C ILE A 91 2.50 11.63 2.49
N VAL A 92 2.66 10.77 1.49
CA VAL A 92 2.67 9.31 1.69
C VAL A 92 3.90 8.86 2.49
N ASP A 93 5.02 9.55 2.40
CA ASP A 93 6.23 9.20 3.15
C ASP A 93 6.17 9.68 4.61
N GLN A 94 5.35 10.69 4.92
CA GLN A 94 5.17 11.21 6.28
C GLN A 94 4.23 10.36 7.15
N ASP A 95 3.51 9.41 6.58
CA ASP A 95 2.53 8.60 7.32
C ASP A 95 3.16 7.50 8.21
N GLY A 96 4.50 7.40 8.23
CA GLY A 96 5.25 6.48 9.08
C GLY A 96 5.27 5.03 8.58
N TYR A 97 4.76 4.77 7.38
CA TYR A 97 4.82 3.45 6.75
C TYR A 97 5.95 3.41 5.71
N PRO A 98 6.70 2.29 5.60
CA PRO A 98 7.69 2.15 4.55
C PRO A 98 7.03 2.20 3.16
N SER A 99 7.78 2.62 2.15
CA SER A 99 7.31 2.57 0.77
C SER A 99 7.02 1.12 0.35
N SER A 100 6.20 0.94 -0.70
CA SER A 100 5.89 -0.42 -1.17
C SER A 100 7.12 -1.20 -1.63
N GLU A 101 8.16 -0.49 -2.08
CA GLU A 101 9.41 -1.08 -2.54
C GLU A 101 10.29 -1.49 -1.35
N GLU A 102 10.46 -0.60 -0.37
CA GLU A 102 11.19 -0.90 0.86
C GLU A 102 10.54 -2.05 1.63
N ALA A 103 9.22 -2.01 1.80
CA ALA A 103 8.46 -3.08 2.45
C ALA A 103 8.65 -4.42 1.72
N TYR A 104 8.71 -4.42 0.38
CA TYR A 104 8.95 -5.65 -0.38
C TYR A 104 10.38 -6.17 -0.21
N ILE A 105 11.36 -5.28 -0.24
CA ILE A 105 12.77 -5.62 -0.01
C ILE A 105 12.96 -6.18 1.39
N GLU A 106 12.37 -5.55 2.41
CA GLU A 106 12.41 -5.99 3.79
C GLU A 106 11.77 -7.38 3.95
N ALA A 107 10.57 -7.58 3.39
CA ALA A 107 9.89 -8.87 3.42
C ALA A 107 10.74 -10.00 2.83
N ARG A 108 11.48 -9.73 1.74
CA ARG A 108 12.37 -10.72 1.12
C ARG A 108 13.68 -10.95 1.87
N LYS A 109 14.20 -9.93 2.55
CA LYS A 109 15.40 -10.04 3.39
C LYS A 109 15.12 -10.69 4.75
N SER A 110 13.85 -10.85 5.12
CA SER A 110 13.46 -11.48 6.38
C SER A 110 13.85 -12.96 6.44
N PHE A 111 14.13 -13.44 7.65
CA PHE A 111 14.48 -14.83 7.95
C PHE A 111 13.52 -15.47 8.94
N ALA A 112 13.42 -16.80 8.92
CA ALA A 112 12.66 -17.55 9.91
C ALA A 112 13.43 -17.61 11.26
N PRO A 113 12.75 -17.46 12.42
CA PRO A 113 11.32 -17.27 12.60
C PRO A 113 10.88 -15.80 12.41
N ARG A 114 9.97 -15.57 11.46
CA ARG A 114 9.60 -14.23 10.99
C ARG A 114 8.77 -13.40 11.98
N ASN A 115 8.25 -14.02 13.03
CA ASN A 115 7.59 -13.33 14.13
C ASN A 115 8.59 -12.60 15.06
N LYS A 116 9.87 -13.01 15.07
CA LYS A 116 10.94 -12.38 15.86
C LYS A 116 11.80 -11.41 15.03
N TYR A 117 11.48 -11.21 13.75
CA TYR A 117 12.21 -10.29 12.88
C TYR A 117 11.86 -8.83 13.22
N PRO A 118 12.84 -7.90 13.25
CA PRO A 118 12.60 -6.49 13.59
C PRO A 118 11.96 -5.76 12.41
N TRP A 119 10.64 -5.90 12.26
CA TRP A 119 9.89 -5.27 11.18
C TRP A 119 9.80 -3.76 11.34
N SER A 120 10.03 -3.01 10.26
CA SER A 120 9.82 -1.55 10.21
C SER A 120 8.37 -1.19 10.50
N HIS A 121 7.44 -2.00 10.00
CA HIS A 121 6.02 -1.89 10.34
C HIS A 121 5.36 -3.27 10.33
N PRO A 122 4.45 -3.59 11.28
CA PRO A 122 3.78 -4.90 11.35
C PRO A 122 3.06 -5.31 10.05
N ILE A 123 2.59 -4.33 9.27
CA ILE A 123 1.92 -4.58 7.97
C ILE A 123 2.84 -5.27 6.97
N VAL A 124 4.15 -5.01 7.02
CA VAL A 124 5.13 -5.68 6.14
C VAL A 124 5.10 -7.20 6.40
N TYR A 125 5.07 -7.60 7.67
CA TYR A 125 4.91 -8.99 8.07
C TYR A 125 3.60 -9.59 7.55
N PHE A 126 2.46 -8.92 7.77
CA PHE A 126 1.16 -9.44 7.34
C PHE A 126 1.00 -9.50 5.82
N ALA A 127 1.59 -8.55 5.09
CA ALA A 127 1.63 -8.57 3.63
C ALA A 127 2.42 -9.79 3.13
N GLY A 128 3.60 -10.03 3.70
CA GLY A 128 4.41 -11.20 3.37
C GLY A 128 3.74 -12.53 3.74
N LYS A 129 3.13 -12.61 4.92
CA LYS A 129 2.35 -13.79 5.36
C LYS A 129 1.20 -14.10 4.41
N LYS A 130 0.54 -13.08 3.86
CA LYS A 130 -0.60 -13.22 2.95
C LYS A 130 -0.20 -13.62 1.53
N ILE A 131 0.95 -13.13 1.04
CA ILE A 131 1.51 -13.56 -0.25
C ILE A 131 2.09 -14.98 -0.14
N GLY A 132 2.67 -15.31 1.00
CA GLY A 132 3.36 -16.56 1.25
C GLY A 132 4.88 -16.37 1.21
N TRP A 133 5.54 -16.78 2.28
CA TRP A 133 6.98 -16.57 2.45
C TRP A 133 7.84 -17.39 1.47
N SER A 134 7.44 -18.61 1.16
CA SER A 134 8.12 -19.46 0.17
C SER A 134 8.16 -18.80 -1.22
N LEU A 135 7.04 -18.21 -1.64
CA LEU A 135 6.93 -17.50 -2.92
C LEU A 135 7.86 -16.28 -3.00
N LEU A 136 7.99 -15.54 -1.91
CA LEU A 136 8.86 -14.36 -1.82
C LEU A 136 10.36 -14.71 -1.83
N GLU A 137 10.72 -15.88 -1.30
CA GLU A 137 12.09 -16.41 -1.35
C GLU A 137 12.44 -16.95 -2.74
N GLU A 138 11.55 -17.73 -3.35
CA GLU A 138 11.82 -18.49 -4.58
C GLU A 138 11.87 -17.62 -5.85
N LYS A 139 11.02 -16.59 -5.95
CA LYS A 139 10.83 -15.84 -7.21
C LYS A 139 11.01 -14.34 -7.01
N ASN A 140 11.67 -13.68 -7.96
CA ASN A 140 11.72 -12.23 -8.05
C ASN A 140 11.18 -11.76 -9.39
N THR A 141 9.86 -11.79 -9.53
CA THR A 141 9.18 -11.37 -10.76
C THR A 141 8.45 -10.06 -10.52
N LYS A 142 8.35 -9.20 -11.54
CA LYS A 142 7.56 -7.96 -11.48
C LYS A 142 6.12 -8.23 -11.04
N GLU A 143 5.53 -9.33 -11.50
CA GLU A 143 4.18 -9.77 -11.12
C GLU A 143 4.04 -10.02 -9.62
N LEU A 144 5.04 -10.67 -9.00
CA LEU A 144 5.05 -10.91 -7.56
C LEU A 144 5.16 -9.60 -6.78
N PHE A 145 6.01 -8.68 -7.24
CA PHE A 145 6.10 -7.34 -6.68
C PHE A 145 4.76 -6.59 -6.77
N PHE A 146 4.08 -6.62 -7.93
CA PHE A 146 2.76 -5.98 -8.08
C PHE A 146 1.70 -6.61 -7.17
N ALA A 147 1.69 -7.95 -7.03
CA ALA A 147 0.80 -8.66 -6.13
C ALA A 147 1.06 -8.29 -4.65
N TYR A 148 2.33 -8.23 -4.26
CA TYR A 148 2.75 -7.78 -2.93
C TYR A 148 2.34 -6.32 -2.69
N LYS A 149 2.68 -5.41 -3.60
CA LYS A 149 2.35 -3.99 -3.53
C LYS A 149 0.85 -3.77 -3.34
N LYS A 150 0.01 -4.44 -4.13
CA LYS A 150 -1.45 -4.36 -4.00
C LYS A 150 -1.94 -4.82 -2.63
N THR A 151 -1.36 -5.90 -2.10
CA THR A 151 -1.71 -6.45 -0.79
C THR A 151 -1.27 -5.53 0.34
N TYR A 152 -0.04 -5.01 0.25
CA TYR A 152 0.55 -4.07 1.19
C TYR A 152 -0.27 -2.78 1.28
N LEU A 153 -0.59 -2.15 0.15
CA LEU A 153 -1.38 -0.93 0.12
C LEU A 153 -2.78 -1.12 0.73
N LYS A 154 -3.41 -2.27 0.47
CA LYS A 154 -4.72 -2.60 1.07
C LYS A 154 -4.64 -2.76 2.59
N LEU A 155 -3.57 -3.34 3.11
CA LEU A 155 -3.36 -3.47 4.55
C LEU A 155 -3.00 -2.12 5.19
N LYS A 156 -2.20 -1.28 4.51
CA LYS A 156 -1.90 0.10 4.91
C LYS A 156 -3.18 0.91 5.05
N GLU A 157 -4.08 0.86 4.07
CA GLU A 157 -5.39 1.52 4.13
C GLU A 157 -6.24 1.03 5.33
N LEU A 158 -6.25 -0.27 5.62
CA LEU A 158 -6.95 -0.81 6.79
C LEU A 158 -6.37 -0.31 8.11
N SER A 159 -5.04 -0.16 8.18
CA SER A 159 -4.34 0.37 9.34
C SER A 159 -4.64 1.84 9.57
N LEU A 160 -4.61 2.64 8.49
CA LEU A 160 -5.03 4.05 8.53
C LEU A 160 -6.49 4.21 8.97
N ASN A 161 -7.36 3.26 8.62
CA ASN A 161 -8.75 3.21 9.08
C ASN A 161 -8.93 2.65 10.50
N GLY A 162 -7.85 2.44 11.27
CA GLY A 162 -7.88 2.07 12.68
C GLY A 162 -7.75 0.57 12.99
N SER A 163 -7.47 -0.28 11.99
CA SER A 163 -7.14 -1.69 12.26
C SER A 163 -5.77 -1.80 12.91
N LYS A 164 -5.67 -2.43 14.08
CA LYS A 164 -4.38 -2.73 14.70
C LYS A 164 -3.80 -4.02 14.15
N PHE A 165 -2.50 -4.00 13.83
CA PHE A 165 -1.74 -5.15 13.38
C PHE A 165 -0.67 -5.47 14.41
N GLU A 166 -0.86 -6.54 15.18
CA GLU A 166 0.08 -6.99 16.20
C GLU A 166 0.64 -8.36 15.81
N ILE A 167 1.96 -8.51 15.87
CA ILE A 167 2.63 -9.78 15.55
C ILE A 167 2.68 -10.60 16.83
N GLU A 168 1.91 -11.68 16.88
CA GLU A 168 1.96 -12.62 17.99
C GLU A 168 3.29 -13.39 17.95
N ILE A 169 4.09 -13.25 19.00
CA ILE A 169 5.28 -14.05 19.22
C ILE A 169 4.83 -15.33 19.94
N GLU A 170 4.42 -16.34 19.19
CA GLU A 170 4.33 -17.70 19.73
C GLU A 170 5.74 -18.20 20.03
N ASP A 171 6.10 -18.24 21.31
CA ASP A 171 7.28 -18.96 21.79
C ASP A 171 7.01 -20.47 21.67
N LEU A 172 7.39 -21.04 20.54
CA LEU A 172 7.42 -22.50 20.30
C LEU A 172 8.36 -23.26 21.27
N ASP A 173 9.09 -22.56 22.14
CA ASP A 173 10.04 -23.14 23.08
C ASP A 173 9.38 -23.76 24.34
N LYS A 174 8.07 -23.61 24.57
CA LYS A 174 7.43 -24.11 25.81
C LYS A 174 6.96 -25.56 25.79
N ASP A 175 6.81 -26.20 24.62
CA ASP A 175 6.27 -27.58 24.53
C ASP A 175 7.16 -28.53 23.71
N SER A 176 8.48 -28.34 23.74
CA SER A 176 9.37 -29.44 23.34
C SER A 176 9.35 -30.50 24.44
N THR A 177 8.35 -31.40 24.43
CA THR A 177 8.43 -32.61 25.25
C THR A 177 9.75 -33.29 24.94
N PRO A 178 10.61 -33.57 25.93
CA PRO A 178 11.91 -34.18 25.68
C PRO A 178 11.68 -35.49 24.94
N LEU A 179 12.49 -35.75 23.90
CA LEU A 179 12.43 -36.94 23.07
C LEU A 179 12.24 -38.18 23.95
N ASN A 180 11.10 -38.85 23.84
CA ASN A 180 10.80 -40.02 24.65
C ASN A 180 11.66 -41.20 24.18
N LYS A 181 12.84 -41.35 24.79
CA LYS A 181 13.83 -42.37 24.46
C LYS A 181 13.26 -43.79 24.52
N LYS A 182 12.35 -44.06 25.48
CA LYS A 182 11.69 -45.38 25.61
C LYS A 182 10.79 -45.69 24.42
N LEU A 183 10.04 -44.71 23.93
CA LEU A 183 9.22 -44.86 22.74
C LEU A 183 10.10 -45.13 21.51
N PHE A 184 11.19 -44.37 21.34
CA PHE A 184 12.14 -44.55 20.24
C PHE A 184 12.79 -45.94 20.25
N GLU A 185 13.24 -46.41 21.41
CA GLU A 185 13.81 -47.76 21.57
C GLU A 185 12.79 -48.87 21.28
N SER A 186 11.53 -48.69 21.69
CA SER A 186 10.47 -49.67 21.42
C SER A 186 10.16 -49.79 19.92
N LEU A 187 10.14 -48.67 19.20
CA LEU A 187 9.92 -48.64 17.75
C LEU A 187 11.12 -49.24 17.00
N ARG A 188 12.35 -48.94 17.44
CA ARG A 188 13.57 -49.51 16.89
C ARG A 188 13.61 -51.04 17.00
N LYS A 189 13.25 -51.58 18.18
CA LYS A 189 13.10 -53.03 18.39
C LYS A 189 11.99 -53.65 17.52
N LYS A 190 10.85 -52.97 17.38
CA LYS A 190 9.71 -53.44 16.58
C LYS A 190 10.03 -53.54 15.09
N HIS A 191 10.83 -52.62 14.56
CA HIS A 191 11.19 -52.56 13.14
C HIS A 191 12.58 -53.17 12.81
N LYS A 192 13.26 -53.80 13.77
CA LYS A 192 14.58 -54.46 13.62
C LYS A 192 15.66 -53.56 12.97
N ILE A 193 15.84 -52.35 13.50
CA ILE A 193 16.94 -51.40 13.17
C ILE A 193 17.86 -51.25 14.39
#